data_AF-A0A9P5U6S2-F1
#
_entry.id   AF-A0A9P5U6S2-F1
#
_cell.length_a   1.000
_cell.length_b   1.000
_cell.length_c   1.000
_cell.angle_alpha   90.00
_cell.angle_beta   90.00
_cell.angle_gamma   90.00
#
_symmetry.space_group_name_H-M   'P 1'
#
loop_
_entity.id
_entity.type
_entity.pdbx_description
1 polymer ?
#
loop_
_entity_poly.entity_id
_entity_poly.type
_entity_poly.pdbx_seq_one_letter_code
_entity_poly.pdbx_strand_id
1 'polypeptide(L)'
;FYHNELQRALSEQGLAIQSFSITSSSSLQAAASVTLQEGDIITIQLTSQGYKSPRADRVFETIEELLQSVSSLYTQTKESLLMRALEKLQSSG
;
A
#
# COMPACT_ATOMS: atom_id res chain seq x y z
N PHE A 1 12.29 -2.86 -14.52
CA PHE A 1 12.32 -3.18 -13.07
C PHE A 1 11.23 -2.43 -12.32
N TYR A 2 11.34 -1.10 -12.12
CA TYR A 2 10.40 -0.32 -11.30
C TYR A 2 8.92 -0.44 -11.68
N HIS A 3 8.59 -0.53 -12.97
CA HIS A 3 7.22 -0.78 -13.41
C HIS A 3 6.67 -2.09 -12.83
N ASN A 4 7.36 -3.20 -13.08
CA ASN A 4 6.95 -4.53 -12.59
C ASN A 4 6.94 -4.59 -11.07
N GLU A 5 7.92 -3.95 -10.42
CA GLU A 5 8.02 -3.93 -8.97
C GLU A 5 6.85 -3.18 -8.34
N LEU A 6 6.54 -1.98 -8.83
CA LEU A 6 5.41 -1.20 -8.34
C LEU A 6 4.08 -1.90 -8.61
N GLN A 7 3.92 -2.50 -9.79
CA GLN A 7 2.72 -3.27 -10.14
C GLN A 7 2.54 -4.48 -9.22
N ARG A 8 3.60 -5.26 -8.99
CA ARG A 8 3.57 -6.41 -8.09
C ARG A 8 3.23 -5.96 -6.67
N ALA A 9 3.97 -4.99 -6.15
CA ALA A 9 3.77 -4.45 -4.81
C ALA A 9 2.33 -3.97 -4.60
N LEU A 10 1.73 -3.24 -5.55
CA LEU A 10 0.34 -2.79 -5.44
C LEU A 10 -0.67 -3.94 -5.57
N SER A 11 -0.41 -4.94 -6.42
CA SER A 11 -1.31 -6.09 -6.58
C SER A 11 -1.42 -6.95 -5.32
N GLU A 12 -0.38 -6.95 -4.48
CA GLU A 12 -0.36 -7.66 -3.19
C GLU A 12 -1.17 -6.91 -2.10
N GLN A 13 -1.54 -5.65 -2.33
CA GLN A 13 -2.19 -4.78 -1.33
C GLN A 13 -3.71 -4.78 -1.43
N GLY A 14 -4.32 -5.91 -1.82
CA GLY A 14 -5.77 -5.99 -2.05
C GLY A 14 -6.66 -5.63 -0.85
N LEU A 15 -6.13 -5.70 0.38
CA LEU A 15 -6.83 -5.25 1.60
C LEU A 15 -6.74 -3.75 1.84
N ALA A 16 -5.74 -3.07 1.27
CA ALA A 16 -5.43 -1.67 1.54
C ALA A 16 -5.97 -0.72 0.46
N ILE A 17 -6.14 -1.20 -0.78
CA ILE A 17 -6.51 -0.38 -1.93
C ILE A 17 -7.69 -1.00 -2.69
N GLN A 18 -8.53 -0.18 -3.30
CA GLN A 18 -9.63 -0.63 -4.16
C GLN A 18 -9.12 -0.94 -5.58
N SER A 19 -8.25 -0.09 -6.10
CA SER A 19 -7.71 -0.20 -7.47
C SER A 19 -6.43 0.62 -7.63
N PHE A 20 -5.69 0.34 -8.69
CA PHE A 20 -4.56 1.16 -9.10
C PHE A 20 -4.36 1.15 -10.61
N SER A 21 -3.63 2.14 -11.11
CA SER A 21 -3.13 2.17 -12.48
C SER A 21 -1.74 2.79 -12.52
N ILE A 22 -0.80 2.14 -13.22
CA ILE A 22 0.53 2.70 -13.44
C ILE A 22 0.41 3.88 -14.42
N THR A 23 0.76 5.08 -13.97
CA THR A 23 0.62 6.32 -14.75
C THR A 23 1.87 6.65 -15.55
N SER A 24 3.05 6.25 -15.06
CA SER A 24 4.30 6.42 -15.78
C SER A 24 5.36 5.43 -15.31
N SER A 25 6.31 5.12 -16.18
CA SER A 25 7.48 4.31 -15.84
C SER A 25 8.70 4.68 -16.68
N SER A 26 9.88 4.45 -16.10
CA SER A 26 11.18 4.62 -16.73
C SER A 26 12.17 3.60 -16.16
N SER A 27 13.44 3.68 -16.58
CA SER A 27 14.52 2.87 -16.01
C SER A 27 14.84 3.21 -14.54
N LEU A 28 14.47 4.40 -14.06
CA LEU A 28 14.85 4.90 -12.73
C LEU A 28 13.68 5.00 -11.73
N GLN A 29 12.44 4.95 -12.22
CA GLN A 29 11.25 5.13 -11.39
C GLN A 29 9.98 4.61 -12.06
N ALA A 30 8.93 4.42 -11.26
CA ALA A 30 7.56 4.23 -11.71
C ALA A 30 6.59 5.01 -10.81
N ALA A 31 5.45 5.43 -11.35
CA ALA A 31 4.39 6.08 -10.59
C ALA A 31 3.03 5.45 -10.90
N ALA A 32 2.15 5.44 -9.91
CA ALA A 32 0.81 4.91 -10.00
C ALA A 32 -0.21 5.84 -9.34
N SER A 33 -1.41 5.86 -9.90
CA SER A 33 -2.61 6.40 -9.25
C SER A 33 -3.28 5.25 -8.50
N VAL A 34 -3.55 5.44 -7.21
CA VAL A 34 -4.03 4.40 -6.30
C VAL A 34 -5.28 4.89 -5.61
N THR A 35 -6.37 4.14 -5.72
CA THR A 35 -7.63 4.41 -5.02
C THR A 35 -7.60 3.64 -3.72
N LEU A 36 -7.57 4.35 -2.59
CA LEU A 36 -7.61 3.78 -1.25
C LEU A 36 -9.00 3.21 -0.93
N GLN A 37 -9.11 2.38 0.10
CA GLN A 37 -10.38 1.83 0.56
C GLN A 37 -11.40 2.91 0.96
N GLU A 38 -10.93 4.06 1.42
CA GLU A 38 -11.76 5.23 1.74
C GLU A 38 -12.30 5.97 0.50
N GLY A 39 -11.87 5.61 -0.71
CA GLY A 39 -12.23 6.26 -1.97
C GLY A 39 -11.29 7.40 -2.38
N ASP A 40 -10.39 7.81 -1.49
CA ASP A 40 -9.34 8.78 -1.76
C ASP A 40 -8.38 8.27 -2.84
N ILE A 41 -8.03 9.12 -3.80
CA ILE A 41 -7.04 8.80 -4.83
C ILE A 41 -5.71 9.46 -4.46
N ILE A 42 -4.63 8.67 -4.45
CA ILE A 42 -3.28 9.13 -4.16
C ILE A 42 -2.33 8.75 -5.29
N THR A 43 -1.27 9.54 -5.43
CA THR A 43 -0.13 9.15 -6.29
C THR A 43 0.94 8.49 -5.43
N ILE A 44 1.43 7.35 -5.89
CA ILE A 44 2.58 6.64 -5.31
C ILE A 44 3.68 6.58 -6.37
N GLN A 45 4.90 6.89 -5.96
CA GLN A 45 6.09 6.78 -6.79
C GLN A 45 7.10 5.83 -6.15
N LEU A 46 7.62 4.90 -6.95
CA LEU A 46 8.73 4.02 -6.58
C LEU A 46 10.01 4.49 -7.28
N THR A 47 11.08 4.62 -6.52
CA THR A 47 12.43 4.96 -6.98
C THR A 47 13.46 4.04 -6.30
N SER A 48 14.75 4.23 -6.58
CA SER A 48 15.83 3.55 -5.84
C SER A 48 15.85 3.85 -4.35
N GLN A 49 15.23 4.94 -3.90
CA GLN A 49 15.16 5.31 -2.48
C GLN A 49 13.99 4.64 -1.74
N GLY A 50 13.06 4.02 -2.47
CA GLY A 50 11.82 3.46 -1.91
C GLY A 50 10.55 4.12 -2.47
N TYR A 51 9.48 4.02 -1.69
CA TYR A 51 8.14 4.47 -2.01
C TYR A 51 7.85 5.85 -1.42
N LYS A 52 7.18 6.71 -2.17
CA LYS A 52 6.78 8.05 -1.70
C LYS A 52 5.41 8.43 -2.22
N SER A 53 4.73 9.31 -1.49
CA SER A 53 3.48 9.94 -1.88
C SER A 53 3.50 11.42 -1.48
N PRO A 54 2.89 12.33 -2.25
CA PRO A 54 2.73 13.72 -1.84
C PRO A 54 1.94 13.90 -0.53
N ARG A 55 1.18 12.88 -0.10
CA ARG A 55 0.44 12.88 1.17
C ARG A 55 1.25 12.41 2.36
N ALA A 56 2.50 12.00 2.16
CA ALA A 56 3.39 11.56 3.23
C ALA A 56 4.65 12.43 3.27
N ASP A 57 5.22 12.57 4.45
CA ASP A 57 6.35 13.47 4.76
C ASP A 57 7.72 12.81 4.56
N ARG A 58 7.75 11.50 4.28
CA ARG A 58 8.98 10.71 4.17
C ARG A 58 8.91 9.68 3.05
N VAL A 59 10.07 9.10 2.76
CA VAL A 59 10.22 7.92 1.91
C VAL A 59 10.07 6.67 2.77
N PHE A 60 9.39 5.65 2.25
CA PHE A 60 9.12 4.40 2.92
C PHE A 60 9.85 3.26 2.22
N GLU A 61 10.29 2.28 2.99
CA GLU A 61 10.96 1.10 2.45
C GLU A 61 9.96 0.17 1.76
N THR A 62 8.76 0.04 2.33
CA THR A 62 7.72 -0.83 1.80
C THR A 62 6.47 -0.05 1.39
N ILE A 63 5.71 -0.62 0.46
CA ILE A 63 4.39 -0.09 0.07
C ILE A 63 3.40 -0.13 1.24
N GLU A 64 3.51 -1.13 2.10
CA GLU A 64 2.63 -1.34 3.24
C GLU A 64 2.77 -0.24 4.28
N GLU A 65 4.00 0.14 4.65
CA GLU A 65 4.24 1.24 5.58
C GLU A 65 3.72 2.58 5.04
N LEU A 66 3.91 2.82 3.74
CA LEU A 66 3.35 4.00 3.08
C LEU A 66 1.83 3.98 3.18
N LEU A 67 1.18 2.89 2.79
CA LEU A 67 -0.28 2.78 2.80
C LEU A 67 -0.86 2.93 4.21
N GLN A 68 -0.22 2.37 5.24
CA GLN A 68 -0.64 2.58 6.64
C GLN A 68 -0.56 4.05 7.06
N SER A 69 0.45 4.79 6.57
CA SER A 69 0.61 6.20 6.91
C SER A 69 -0.43 7.12 6.26
N VAL A 70 -1.05 6.70 5.14
CA VAL A 70 -1.99 7.52 4.37
C VAL A 70 -3.44 7.00 4.35
N SER A 71 -3.67 5.77 4.84
CA SER A 71 -5.00 5.13 4.92
C SER A 71 -5.29 4.67 6.36
N SER A 72 -6.17 5.42 7.02
CA SER A 72 -6.63 5.09 8.37
C SER A 72 -7.49 3.83 8.40
N LEU A 73 -8.26 3.57 7.33
CA LEU A 73 -9.12 2.40 7.21
C LEU A 73 -8.29 1.14 7.00
N TYR A 74 -7.17 1.23 6.28
CA TYR A 74 -6.26 0.10 6.14
C TYR A 74 -5.69 -0.32 7.50
N THR A 75 -5.24 0.64 8.31
CA THR A 75 -4.72 0.39 9.66
C THR A 75 -5.77 -0.30 10.54
N GLN A 76 -6.99 0.24 10.60
CA GLN A 76 -8.11 -0.35 11.36
C GLN A 76 -8.48 -1.76 10.87
N THR A 77 -8.49 -1.95 9.55
CA THR A 77 -8.81 -3.26 8.95
C THR A 77 -7.76 -4.29 9.31
N LYS A 78 -6.48 -3.92 9.26
CA LYS A 78 -5.36 -4.80 9.62
C LYS A 78 -5.42 -5.20 11.10
N GLU A 79 -5.67 -4.25 12.00
CA GLU A 79 -5.85 -4.53 13.43
C GLU A 79 -7.03 -5.48 13.68
N SER A 80 -8.17 -5.25 13.04
CA SER A 80 -9.36 -6.10 13.14
C SER A 80 -9.08 -7.54 12.68
N LEU A 81 -8.37 -7.70 11.56
CA LEU A 81 -7.99 -9.02 11.06
C LEU A 81 -7.03 -9.75 12.00
N LEU A 82 -6.06 -9.03 12.58
CA LEU A 82 -5.13 -9.59 13.55
C LEU A 82 -5.87 -10.08 14.80
N MET A 83 -6.76 -9.26 15.36
CA MET A 83 -7.54 -9.64 16.54
C MET A 83 -8.41 -10.86 16.28
N ARG A 84 -9.11 -10.91 15.13
CA ARG A 84 -9.90 -12.08 14.72
C ARG A 84 -9.04 -13.35 14.57
N ALA A 85 -7.81 -13.23 14.08
CA ALA A 85 -6.91 -14.37 13.98
C ALA A 85 -6.47 -14.86 15.36
N LEU A 86 -6.19 -13.94 16.30
CA LEU A 86 -5.85 -14.27 17.68
C LEU A 86 -7.02 -14.97 18.41
N GLU A 87 -8.25 -14.46 18.27
CA GLU A 87 -9.45 -15.08 18.85
C GLU A 87 -9.67 -16.52 18.35
N LYS A 88 -9.43 -16.77 17.05
CA LYS A 88 -9.52 -18.12 16.48
C LYS A 88 -8.49 -19.07 17.06
N LEU A 89 -7.26 -18.60 17.27
CA LEU A 89 -6.20 -19.41 17.87
C LEU A 89 -6.50 -19.72 19.35
N GLN A 90 -7.05 -18.76 20.09
CA GLN A 90 -7.41 -18.94 21.50
C GLN A 90 -8.64 -19.84 21.69
N SER A 91 -9.59 -19.82 20.76
CA SER A 91 -10.79 -20.67 20.80
C SER A 91 -10.59 -22.09 20.26
N SER A 92 -9.43 -22.36 19.62
CA SER A 92 -9.08 -23.68 19.07
C SER A 92 -8.10 -24.47 19.95
N GLY A 93 -7.80 -23.98 21.16
CA GLY A 93 -7.00 -24.68 22.18
C GLY A 93 -7.84 -25.07 23.38
#